data_AF-A0A3D5M6T5-F1
#
_entry.id   AF-A0A3D5M6T5-F1
#
_cell.length_a   1.000
_cell.length_b   1.000
_cell.length_c   1.000
_cell.angle_alpha   90.00
_cell.angle_beta   90.00
_cell.angle_gamma   90.00
#
_symmetry.space_group_name_H-M   'P 1'
#
loop_
_entity.id
_entity.type
_entity.pdbx_description
1 polymer ?
#
loop_
_entity_poly.entity_id
_entity_poly.type
_entity_poly.pdbx_seq_one_letter_code
_entity_poly.pdbx_strand_id
1 'polypeptide(L)'
;MSAKKNTEPGYREATEEIDAILNRIEDSREIDVDALADDVERAAELLQICGDRLKKAELRVQEVAERLVSEDEANDPDAESENP
;
A
#
# COMPACT_ATOMS: atom_id res chain seq x y z
N MET A 1 22.82 -17.55 -14.49
CA MET A 1 21.53 -17.05 -15.01
C MET A 1 20.51 -17.17 -13.88
N SER A 2 20.43 -16.19 -13.00
CA SER A 2 19.50 -16.23 -11.86
C SER A 2 18.13 -15.75 -12.34
N ALA A 3 17.12 -16.59 -12.16
CA ALA A 3 15.73 -16.30 -12.47
C ALA A 3 15.33 -14.97 -11.84
N LYS A 4 15.04 -13.97 -12.68
CA LYS A 4 14.44 -12.71 -12.27
C LYS A 4 13.03 -13.06 -11.80
N LYS A 5 12.88 -13.37 -10.50
CA LYS A 5 11.55 -13.44 -9.88
C LYS A 5 10.94 -12.06 -10.14
N ASN A 6 9.92 -12.00 -10.99
CA ASN A 6 8.99 -10.87 -11.06
C ASN A 6 8.30 -10.79 -9.70
N THR A 7 9.03 -10.23 -8.74
CA THR A 7 8.55 -9.98 -7.40
C THR A 7 8.02 -8.57 -7.47
N GLU A 8 6.71 -8.45 -7.33
CA GLU A 8 6.00 -7.18 -7.32
C GLU A 8 6.68 -6.20 -6.33
N PRO A 9 6.98 -4.96 -6.74
CA PRO A 9 7.77 -4.03 -5.93
C PRO A 9 7.13 -3.77 -4.57
N GLY A 10 8.00 -3.52 -3.57
CA GLY A 10 7.62 -2.95 -2.29
C GLY A 10 6.89 -1.61 -2.45
N TYR A 11 6.16 -1.15 -1.43
CA TYR A 11 5.52 0.17 -1.47
C TYR A 11 6.53 1.29 -1.79
N ARG A 12 7.68 1.28 -1.10
CA ARG A 12 8.76 2.26 -1.31
C ARG A 12 9.34 2.19 -2.73
N GLU A 13 9.58 0.99 -3.22
CA GLU A 13 10.14 0.79 -4.57
C GLU A 13 9.15 1.24 -5.64
N ALA A 14 7.85 0.96 -5.45
CA ALA A 14 6.80 1.40 -6.35
C ALA A 14 6.69 2.94 -6.38
N THR A 15 6.77 3.60 -5.23
CA THR A 15 6.76 5.08 -5.17
C THR A 15 8.01 5.69 -5.81
N GLU A 16 9.20 5.12 -5.58
CA GLU A 16 10.43 5.58 -6.22
C GLU A 16 10.36 5.44 -7.75
N GLU A 17 9.76 4.35 -8.25
CA GLU A 17 9.57 4.14 -9.68
C GLU A 17 8.52 5.10 -10.27
N ILE A 18 7.43 5.39 -9.55
CA ILE A 18 6.44 6.41 -9.94
C ILE A 18 7.11 7.78 -10.08
N ASP A 19 7.92 8.19 -9.11
CA ASP A 19 8.63 9.48 -9.18
C ASP A 19 9.57 9.52 -10.40
N ALA A 20 10.25 8.42 -10.71
CA ALA A 20 11.08 8.32 -11.90
C ALA A 20 10.27 8.40 -13.22
N ILE A 21 9.05 7.85 -13.25
CA ILE A 21 8.13 7.98 -14.39
C ILE A 21 7.68 9.44 -14.54
N LEU A 22 7.26 10.09 -13.45
CA LEU A 22 6.82 11.47 -13.47
C LEU A 22 7.91 12.41 -14.00
N ASN A 23 9.15 12.24 -13.55
CA ASN A 23 10.28 13.02 -14.07
C ASN A 23 10.46 12.85 -15.59
N ARG A 24 10.34 11.63 -16.13
CA ARG A 24 10.43 11.39 -17.58
C ARG A 24 9.32 12.10 -18.36
N ILE A 25 8.09 12.04 -17.83
CA ILE A 25 6.93 12.71 -18.44
C ILE A 25 7.12 14.22 -18.46
N GLU A 26 7.66 14.79 -17.38
CA GLU A 26 7.85 16.24 -17.23
C GLU A 26 9.03 16.80 -18.03
N ASP A 27 10.10 16.01 -18.25
CA ASP A 27 11.35 16.48 -18.86
C ASP A 27 11.26 16.78 -20.38
N SER A 28 10.14 16.50 -21.04
CA SER A 28 10.13 16.33 -22.50
C SER A 28 9.34 17.38 -23.29
N ARG A 29 10.01 18.06 -24.23
CA ARG A 29 9.36 18.86 -25.31
C ARG A 29 8.98 18.02 -26.54
N GLU A 30 9.56 16.82 -26.67
CA GLU A 30 9.38 15.88 -27.78
C GLU A 30 9.20 14.45 -27.24
N ILE A 31 8.29 14.26 -26.29
CA ILE A 31 7.96 12.90 -25.84
C ILE A 31 7.22 12.18 -26.97
N ASP A 32 7.64 10.95 -27.27
CA ASP A 32 6.89 10.06 -28.15
C ASP A 32 5.59 9.64 -27.45
N VAL A 33 4.47 9.74 -28.15
CA VAL A 33 3.14 9.43 -27.59
C VAL A 33 3.06 7.96 -27.17
N ASP A 34 3.73 7.07 -27.89
CA ASP A 34 3.79 5.65 -27.53
C ASP A 34 4.55 5.45 -26.21
N ALA A 35 5.68 6.13 -26.03
CA ALA A 35 6.45 6.08 -24.78
C ALA A 35 5.68 6.68 -23.60
N LEU A 36 4.89 7.74 -23.84
CA LEU A 36 4.02 8.31 -22.81
C LEU A 36 2.93 7.31 -22.38
N ALA A 37 2.35 6.57 -23.34
CA ALA A 37 1.35 5.55 -23.03
C ALA A 37 1.94 4.44 -22.16
N ASP A 38 3.12 3.95 -22.50
CA ASP A 38 3.83 2.92 -21.72
C ASP A 38 4.15 3.40 -20.29
N ASP A 39 4.63 4.64 -20.14
CA ASP A 39 4.95 5.25 -18.84
C ASP A 39 3.68 5.40 -17.97
N VAL A 40 2.55 5.82 -18.56
CA VAL A 40 1.28 5.95 -17.86
C VAL A 40 0.71 4.59 -17.45
N GLU A 41 0.77 3.59 -18.34
CA GLU A 41 0.32 2.22 -18.02
C GLU A 41 1.13 1.65 -16.86
N ARG A 42 2.45 1.81 -16.90
CA ARG A 42 3.33 1.39 -15.82
C ARG A 42 3.02 2.10 -14.50
N ALA A 43 2.81 3.42 -14.52
CA ALA A 43 2.43 4.17 -13.33
C ALA A 43 1.10 3.69 -12.74
N ALA A 44 0.12 3.36 -13.59
CA ALA A 44 -1.17 2.83 -13.17
C ALA A 44 -1.03 1.48 -12.44
N GLU A 45 -0.19 0.56 -12.96
CA GLU A 45 0.13 -0.70 -12.28
C GLU A 45 0.74 -0.46 -10.89
N LEU A 46 1.73 0.43 -10.80
CA LEU A 46 2.39 0.76 -9.53
C LEU A 46 1.42 1.37 -8.52
N LEU A 47 0.49 2.20 -8.96
CA LEU A 47 -0.55 2.76 -8.11
C LEU A 47 -1.51 1.70 -7.57
N GLN A 48 -1.87 0.69 -8.38
CA GLN A 48 -2.65 -0.45 -7.90
C GLN A 48 -1.91 -1.22 -6.79
N ILE A 49 -0.61 -1.49 -7.00
CA ILE A 49 0.24 -2.15 -6.02
C ILE A 49 0.30 -1.35 -4.70
N CYS A 50 0.47 -0.03 -4.80
CA CYS A 50 0.45 0.86 -3.65
C CYS A 50 -0.90 0.81 -2.91
N GLY A 51 -2.02 0.89 -3.64
CA GLY A 51 -3.37 0.82 -3.08
C GLY A 51 -3.63 -0.49 -2.32
N ASP A 52 -3.26 -1.62 -2.92
CA ASP A 52 -3.42 -2.94 -2.28
C ASP A 52 -2.60 -3.07 -1.01
N ARG A 53 -1.38 -2.51 -1.00
CA ARG A 53 -0.51 -2.51 0.19
C ARG A 53 -1.08 -1.62 1.30
N LEU A 54 -1.63 -0.46 0.95
CA LEU A 54 -2.28 0.43 1.91
C LEU A 54 -3.51 -0.23 2.53
N LYS A 55 -4.36 -0.85 1.71
CA LYS A 55 -5.53 -1.60 2.19
C LYS A 55 -5.16 -2.74 3.14
N LYS A 56 -4.11 -3.50 2.81
CA LYS A 56 -3.57 -4.55 3.70
C LYS A 56 -2.97 -3.99 4.99
N ALA A 57 -2.43 -2.77 4.97
CA ALA A 57 -1.92 -2.13 6.17
C ALA A 57 -3.08 -1.64 7.05
N GLU A 58 -4.10 -1.02 6.46
CA GLU A 58 -5.31 -0.57 7.15
C GLU A 58 -6.01 -1.70 7.90
N LEU A 59 -6.23 -2.85 7.24
CA LEU A 59 -6.85 -4.02 7.87
C LEU A 59 -6.06 -4.52 9.08
N ARG A 60 -4.72 -4.58 8.97
CA ARG A 60 -3.86 -5.00 10.09
C ARG A 60 -3.92 -4.01 11.25
N VAL A 61 -4.04 -2.71 10.97
CA VAL A 61 -4.21 -1.69 12.02
C VAL A 61 -5.56 -1.86 12.71
N GLN A 62 -6.63 -2.10 11.95
CA GLN A 62 -7.96 -2.37 12.50
C GLN A 62 -7.96 -3.61 13.40
N GLU A 63 -7.39 -4.73 12.94
CA GLU A 63 -7.27 -5.97 13.74
C GLU A 63 -6.50 -5.74 15.05
N VAL A 64 -5.42 -4.96 15.02
CA VAL A 64 -4.66 -4.62 16.23
C VAL A 64 -5.48 -3.73 17.15
N ALA A 65 -6.19 -2.73 16.62
CA ALA A 65 -7.03 -1.84 17.42
C ALA A 65 -8.17 -2.60 18.10
N GLU A 66 -8.87 -3.48 17.37
CA GLU A 66 -9.93 -4.33 17.92
C GLU A 66 -9.41 -5.23 19.03
N ARG A 67 -8.27 -5.89 18.81
CA ARG A 67 -7.65 -6.75 19.83
C ARG A 67 -7.31 -5.97 21.11
N LEU A 68 -6.79 -4.75 20.98
CA LEU A 68 -6.47 -3.91 22.14
C LEU A 68 -7.75 -3.51 22.91
N VAL A 69 -8.85 -3.20 22.22
CA VAL A 69 -10.14 -2.89 22.86
C VAL A 69 -10.72 -4.11 23.58
N SER A 70 -10.73 -5.27 22.93
CA SER A 70 -11.25 -6.51 23.53
C SER A 70 -10.41 -7.00 24.72
N GLU A 71 -9.09 -6.80 24.69
CA GLU A 71 -8.22 -7.09 25.83
C GLU A 71 -8.51 -6.15 27.02
N ASP A 72 -8.89 -4.89 26.77
CA ASP A 72 -9.25 -3.93 27.82
C ASP A 72 -10.60 -4.29 28.48
N GLU A 73 -11.62 -4.62 27.69
CA GLU A 73 -12.94 -5.05 28.18
C GLU A 73 -12.88 -6.37 28.96
N ALA A 74 -12.02 -7.31 28.55
CA ALA A 74 -11.87 -8.60 29.24
C ALA A 74 -11.08 -8.49 30.57
N ASN A 75 -10.41 -7.37 30.82
CA ASN A 75 -9.63 -7.13 32.04
C ASN A 75 -10.31 -6.14 33.01
N ASP A 76 -11.55 -5.71 32.76
CA ASP A 76 -12.33 -4.88 33.68
C ASP A 76 -12.85 -5.70 34.88
N PRO A 77 -12.30 -5.51 36.10
CA PRO A 77 -12.71 -6.26 37.28
C PRO A 77 -14.09 -5.86 37.83
N ASP A 78 -14.71 -4.78 37.34
CA ASP A 78 -16.02 -4.30 37.80
C ASP A 78 -17.21 -4.84 36.96
N ALA A 79 -16.95 -5.60 35.89
CA ALA A 79 -17.99 -6.13 34.99
C ALA A 79 -18.90 -7.23 35.61
N GLU A 80 -18.56 -7.81 36.76
CA GLU A 80 -19.31 -8.93 37.38
C GLU A 80 -20.11 -8.57 38.66
N SER A 81 -20.22 -7.29 39.05
CA SER A 81 -20.84 -6.92 40.35
C SER A 81 -22.36 -6.69 40.34
N GLU A 82 -23.03 -6.66 39.18
CA GLU A 82 -24.48 -6.46 39.11
C GLU A 82 -25.22 -7.73 38.67
N ASN A 83 -25.45 -8.64 39.62
CA ASN A 83 -26.53 -9.62 39.52
C ASN A 83 -27.46 -9.43 40.74
N PRO A 84 -28.78 -9.23 40.54
CA PRO A 84 -29.72 -8.80 41.59
C PRO A 84 -29.95 -9.81 42.72
#